data_AF-A0LN05-F1
#
_entry.id   AF-A0LN05-F1
#
_cell.length_a   1.000
_cell.length_b   1.000
_cell.length_c   1.000
_cell.angle_alpha   90.00
_cell.angle_beta   90.00
_cell.angle_gamma   90.00
#
_symmetry.space_group_name_H-M   'P 1'
#
loop_
_entity.id
_entity.type
_entity.pdbx_description
1 polymer ?
#
loop_
_entity_poly.entity_id
_entity_poly.type
_entity_poly.pdbx_seq_one_letter_code
_entity_poly.pdbx_strand_id
1 'polypeptide(L)'
;MERGSRANPLHGGCDMKIFIWRHSKLYSSWSMFDEPHVYRDNYLQAEIVVLAGSPEEALELIGEDPQWNKEELRRIAPRVVELDQPAVVSKQIHFG
;
A
#
# COMPACT_ATOMS: atom_id res chain seq x y z
N MET A 1 42.75 -22.45 18.46
CA MET A 1 42.48 -21.95 17.10
C MET A 1 40.97 -21.89 16.95
N GLU A 2 40.37 -20.83 17.47
CA GLU A 2 38.92 -20.60 17.40
C GLU A 2 38.58 -20.16 15.98
N ARG A 3 37.82 -20.98 15.26
CA ARG A 3 37.20 -20.53 14.02
C ARG A 3 36.06 -19.61 14.42
N GLY A 4 36.34 -18.30 14.41
CA GLY A 4 35.31 -17.28 14.45
C GLY A 4 34.36 -17.53 13.29
N SER A 5 33.20 -18.11 13.58
CA SER A 5 32.04 -18.04 12.72
C SER A 5 31.79 -16.56 12.44
N ARG A 6 32.11 -16.13 11.23
CA ARG A 6 31.63 -14.86 10.70
C ARG A 6 30.11 -14.95 10.75
N ALA A 7 29.51 -14.36 11.77
CA ALA A 7 28.11 -14.00 11.75
C ALA A 7 27.93 -13.18 10.46
N ASN A 8 27.24 -13.78 9.50
CA ASN A 8 26.77 -13.08 8.33
C ASN A 8 25.83 -11.99 8.85
N PRO A 9 26.08 -10.68 8.67
CA PRO A 9 25.09 -9.68 9.05
C PRO A 9 24.02 -9.65 7.97
N LEU A 10 23.21 -10.71 7.91
CA LEU A 10 21.89 -10.65 7.29
C LEU A 10 20.93 -10.31 8.43
N HIS A 11 20.22 -9.20 8.25
CA HIS A 11 19.17 -8.67 9.12
C HIS A 11 19.62 -7.62 10.16
N GLY A 12 20.01 -6.45 9.66
CA GLY A 12 19.27 -5.27 10.12
C GLY A 12 17.86 -5.43 9.55
N GLY A 13 16.87 -5.68 10.40
CA GLY A 13 15.51 -6.05 9.99
C GLY A 13 15.00 -5.12 8.90
N CYS A 14 14.81 -5.66 7.69
CA CYS A 14 14.13 -4.93 6.64
C CYS A 14 12.65 -4.99 6.98
N ASP A 15 12.18 -4.06 7.80
CA ASP A 15 10.74 -3.89 8.11
C ASP A 15 9.92 -3.43 6.90
N MET A 16 10.54 -3.36 5.71
CA MET A 16 9.94 -2.91 4.47
C MET A 16 8.83 -3.86 4.02
N LYS A 17 7.69 -3.27 3.70
CA LYS A 17 6.46 -3.92 3.23
C LYS A 17 5.90 -3.12 2.08
N ILE A 18 5.06 -3.77 1.28
CA ILE A 18 4.31 -3.10 0.23
C ILE A 18 2.89 -2.83 0.74
N PHE A 19 2.51 -1.56 0.79
CA PHE A 19 1.19 -1.08 1.15
C PHE A 19 0.43 -0.72 -0.13
N ILE A 20 -0.72 -1.35 -0.35
CA ILE A 20 -1.54 -1.17 -1.56
C ILE A 20 -2.89 -0.63 -1.14
N TRP A 21 -3.19 0.60 -1.56
CA TRP A 21 -4.55 1.13 -1.53
C TRP A 21 -5.14 1.02 -2.91
N ARG A 22 -6.32 0.41 -3.00
CA ARG A 22 -7.09 0.29 -4.24
C ARG A 22 -8.54 0.63 -3.96
N HIS A 23 -9.08 1.57 -4.71
CA HIS A 23 -10.49 1.92 -4.67
C HIS A 23 -11.04 1.94 -6.10
N SER A 24 -12.26 1.42 -6.28
CA SER A 24 -12.96 1.42 -7.57
C SER A 24 -14.42 1.79 -7.35
N LYS A 25 -14.90 2.75 -8.13
CA LYS A 25 -16.30 3.19 -8.16
C LYS A 25 -17.18 2.33 -9.08
N LEU A 26 -16.60 1.32 -9.74
CA LEU A 26 -17.31 0.47 -10.71
C LEU A 26 -18.23 -0.56 -10.03
N TYR A 27 -17.99 -0.87 -8.76
CA TYR A 27 -18.70 -1.92 -8.03
C TYR A 27 -19.55 -1.38 -6.86
N SER A 28 -19.78 -0.06 -6.83
CA SER A 28 -20.53 0.65 -5.78
C SER A 28 -22.01 0.26 -5.79
N SER A 29 -22.32 -0.90 -5.20
CA SER A 29 -23.68 -1.38 -5.03
C SER A 29 -24.34 -0.65 -3.85
N TRP A 30 -25.27 0.25 -4.14
CA TRP A 30 -26.44 0.56 -3.30
C TRP A 30 -26.24 1.07 -1.86
N SER A 31 -25.17 1.81 -1.55
CA SER A 31 -25.13 2.67 -0.36
C SER A 31 -24.21 3.89 -0.55
N MET A 32 -24.68 4.89 -1.30
CA MET A 32 -23.94 6.14 -1.63
C MET A 32 -23.71 7.08 -0.43
N PHE A 33 -23.91 6.63 0.81
CA PHE A 33 -23.79 7.52 1.97
C PHE A 33 -22.37 7.62 2.57
N ASP A 34 -21.43 6.75 2.20
CA ASP A 34 -20.07 6.75 2.78
C ASP A 34 -18.98 6.26 1.80
N GLU A 35 -19.18 6.49 0.50
CA GLU A 35 -18.24 6.05 -0.54
C GLU A 35 -16.88 6.75 -0.39
N PRO A 36 -15.76 5.99 -0.40
CA PRO A 36 -14.45 6.58 -0.22
C PRO A 36 -14.06 7.58 -1.31
N HIS A 37 -13.52 8.71 -0.87
CA HIS A 37 -13.00 9.77 -1.75
C HIS A 37 -11.47 9.87 -1.63
N VAL A 38 -10.79 8.79 -2.04
CA VAL A 38 -9.33 8.67 -1.89
C VAL A 38 -8.51 9.58 -2.81
N TYR A 39 -9.12 10.08 -3.89
CA TYR A 39 -8.50 10.97 -4.87
C TYR A 39 -9.43 12.15 -5.17
N ARG A 40 -8.87 13.35 -5.33
CA ARG A 40 -9.63 14.60 -5.47
C ARG A 40 -10.43 14.72 -6.77
N ASP A 41 -9.85 14.31 -7.89
CA ASP A 41 -10.51 14.41 -9.20
C ASP A 41 -11.46 13.24 -9.44
N ASN A 42 -12.22 13.28 -10.53
CA ASN A 42 -13.08 12.16 -10.88
C ASN A 42 -12.25 10.95 -11.31
N TYR A 43 -12.50 9.80 -10.70
CA TYR A 43 -11.83 8.54 -11.01
C TYR A 43 -12.84 7.39 -10.98
N LEU A 44 -12.64 6.40 -11.86
CA LEU A 44 -13.35 5.11 -11.81
C LEU A 44 -12.57 4.09 -10.98
N GLN A 45 -11.25 4.17 -11.02
CA GLN A 45 -10.35 3.36 -10.22
C GLN A 45 -9.12 4.20 -9.83
N ALA A 46 -8.72 4.10 -8.57
CA ALA A 46 -7.51 4.71 -8.03
C ALA A 46 -6.71 3.63 -7.31
N GLU A 47 -5.41 3.55 -7.61
CA GLU A 47 -4.47 2.67 -6.93
C GLU A 47 -3.20 3.43 -6.59
N ILE A 48 -2.71 3.25 -5.37
CA ILE A 48 -1.38 3.67 -4.96
C ILE A 48 -0.69 2.53 -4.21
N VAL A 49 0.58 2.30 -4.56
CA VAL A 49 1.41 1.22 -4.04
C VAL A 49 2.68 1.82 -3.48
N VAL A 50 2.95 1.60 -2.21
CA VAL A 50 4.07 2.22 -1.49
C VAL A 50 4.91 1.16 -0.81
N LEU A 51 6.22 1.25 -0.95
CA LEU A 51 7.19 0.46 -0.22
C LEU A 51 7.65 1.26 1.00
N ALA A 52 7.34 0.81 2.21
CA ALA A 52 7.69 1.50 3.46
C ALA A 52 7.86 0.53 4.63
N GLY A 53 8.43 0.97 5.74
CA GLY A 53 8.55 0.19 6.98
C GLY A 53 7.25 0.13 7.79
N SER A 54 6.35 1.10 7.62
CA SER A 54 5.08 1.17 8.36
C SER A 54 3.95 1.80 7.54
N PRO A 55 2.68 1.57 7.91
CA PRO A 55 1.54 2.27 7.32
C PRO A 55 1.65 3.80 7.44
N GLU A 56 2.16 4.31 8.55
CA GLU A 56 2.32 5.73 8.82
C GLU A 56 3.35 6.36 7.88
N GLU A 57 4.52 5.72 7.73
CA GLU A 57 5.55 6.15 6.78
C GLU A 57 5.02 6.12 5.34
N ALA A 58 4.27 5.07 4.96
CA ALA A 58 3.64 5.00 3.65
C ALA A 58 2.66 6.16 3.42
N LEU A 59 1.85 6.52 4.42
CA LEU A 59 0.93 7.65 4.34
C LEU A 59 1.64 9.00 4.31
N GLU A 60 2.80 9.13 4.96
CA GLU A 60 3.65 10.33 4.87
C GLU A 60 4.17 10.52 3.45
N LEU A 61 4.68 9.44 2.82
CA LEU A 61 5.13 9.45 1.42
C LEU A 61 4.01 9.83 0.45
N ILE A 62 2.80 9.30 0.64
CA ILE A 62 1.63 9.68 -0.17
C ILE A 62 1.25 11.16 0.06
N GLY A 63 1.47 11.65 1.28
CA GLY A 63 1.13 13.01 1.69
C GLY A 63 1.91 14.12 0.99
N GLU A 64 2.96 13.79 0.24
CA GLU A 64 3.64 14.72 -0.65
C GLU A 64 2.79 15.05 -1.89
N ASP A 65 1.84 14.17 -2.27
CA ASP A 65 0.88 14.41 -3.34
C ASP A 65 -0.47 14.91 -2.78
N PRO A 66 -0.83 16.19 -3.01
CA PRO A 66 -2.07 16.75 -2.48
C PRO A 66 -3.33 16.17 -3.12
N GLN A 67 -3.24 15.41 -4.21
CA GLN A 67 -4.41 14.81 -4.86
C GLN A 67 -4.96 13.60 -4.07
N TRP A 68 -4.13 12.96 -3.24
CA TRP A 68 -4.52 11.82 -2.42
C TRP A 68 -5.04 12.25 -1.05
N ASN A 69 -6.18 11.69 -0.65
CA ASN A 69 -6.78 11.97 0.64
C ASN A 69 -6.26 10.97 1.70
N LYS A 70 -5.28 11.40 2.50
CA LYS A 70 -4.69 10.59 3.57
C LYS A 70 -5.69 10.10 4.61
N GLU A 71 -6.72 10.88 4.92
CA GLU A 71 -7.73 10.49 5.93
C GLU A 71 -8.58 9.33 5.41
N GLU A 72 -8.98 9.41 4.14
CA GLU A 72 -9.71 8.32 3.48
C GLU A 72 -8.84 7.08 3.30
N LEU A 73 -7.56 7.23 2.95
CA LEU A 73 -6.62 6.12 2.87
C LEU A 73 -6.41 5.43 4.22
N ARG A 74 -6.38 6.18 5.32
CA ARG A 74 -6.39 5.62 6.68
C ARG A 74 -7.67 4.85 6.97
N ARG A 75 -8.83 5.37 6.55
CA ARG A 75 -10.14 4.75 6.77
C ARG A 75 -10.27 3.40 6.06
N ILE A 76 -9.85 3.30 4.80
CA ILE A 76 -10.01 2.06 4.01
C ILE A 76 -8.94 1.01 4.31
N ALA A 77 -7.82 1.41 4.92
CA ALA A 77 -6.62 0.63 5.21
C ALA A 77 -5.95 -0.01 3.97
N PRO A 78 -4.60 -0.10 3.93
CA PRO A 78 -3.92 -0.76 2.84
C PRO A 78 -3.99 -2.28 2.97
N ARG A 79 -3.94 -2.98 1.83
CA ARG A 79 -3.42 -4.35 1.80
C ARG A 79 -1.91 -4.31 2.01
N VAL A 80 -1.41 -5.08 2.96
CA VAL A 80 0.02 -5.18 3.28
C VAL A 80 0.59 -6.47 2.69
N VAL A 81 1.75 -6.38 2.04
CA VAL A 81 2.51 -7.53 1.53
C VAL A 81 3.89 -7.51 2.16
N GLU A 82 4.21 -8.58 2.88
CA GLU A 82 5.52 -8.81 3.49
C GLU A 82 6.56 -9.16 2.40
N LEU A 83 7.82 -8.80 2.64
CA LEU A 83 8.93 -9.01 1.71
C LEU A 83 9.83 -10.18 2.12
N ASP A 84 9.24 -11.24 2.65
CA ASP A 84 9.93 -12.45 3.13
C ASP A 84 10.08 -13.52 2.04
N GLN A 85 9.21 -13.50 1.02
CA GLN A 85 9.21 -14.47 -0.08
C GLN A 85 8.75 -13.84 -1.41
N PRO A 86 9.12 -14.44 -2.56
CA PRO A 86 8.59 -14.01 -3.86
C PRO A 86 7.06 -14.09 -3.91
N ALA A 87 6.41 -13.03 -4.38
CA ALA A 87 4.96 -12.96 -4.45
C ALA A 87 4.46 -12.13 -5.64
N VAL A 88 3.25 -12.43 -6.11
CA VAL A 88 2.51 -11.54 -7.02
C VAL A 88 1.89 -10.42 -6.19
N VAL A 89 2.43 -9.21 -6.33
CA VAL A 89 2.00 -8.04 -5.55
C VAL A 89 0.67 -7.49 -6.07
N SER A 90 0.57 -7.28 -7.39
CA SER A 90 -0.64 -6.78 -8.03
C SER A 90 -0.87 -7.49 -9.37
N LYS A 91 -2.14 -7.74 -9.69
CA LYS A 91 -2.61 -8.18 -11.00
C LYS A 91 -3.91 -7.44 -11.28
N GLN A 92 -3.99 -6.73 -12.39
CA GLN A 92 -5.16 -5.95 -12.79
C GLN A 92 -5.60 -6.39 -14.18
N ILE A 93 -6.90 -6.64 -14.34
CA ILE A 93 -7.54 -6.90 -15.63
C ILE A 93 -8.78 -6.03 -15.64
N HIS A 94 -8.87 -5.12 -16.60
CA HIS A 94 -10.03 -4.26 -16.80
C HIS A 94 -10.63 -4.58 -18.17
N PHE A 95 -11.90 -4.95 -18.19
CA PHE A 95 -12.70 -5.05 -19.40
C PHE A 95 -13.67 -3.86 -19.38
N GLY A 96 -13.59 -3.02 -20.41
CA GLY A 96 -14.50 -1.89 -20.62
C GLY A 96 -15.84 -2.34 -21.19
#